data_AF-A0A813HCX9-F1
#
_entry.id   AF-A0A813HCX9-F1
#
_cell.length_a   1.000
_cell.length_b   1.000
_cell.length_c   1.000
_cell.angle_alpha   90.00
_cell.angle_beta   90.00
_cell.angle_gamma   90.00
#
_symmetry.space_group_name_H-M   'P 1'
#
loop_
_entity.id
_entity.type
_entity.pdbx_description
1 polymer ?
#
loop_
_entity_poly.entity_id
_entity_poly.type
_entity_poly.pdbx_seq_one_letter_code
_entity_poly.pdbx_strand_id
1 'polypeptide(L)'
;MCQRFDHLTVVWMTGAGQKKQFAIHDAFAAVKSDGSVITWGDADEGGDSSRVEHRLQEGVVQVVGNGGAFAAVKSDGSVTTWGYADRGGDGSIVEHRLQEGVVQVVGTGGAFAAVRSGGSVITWGDAAGGGDNSRVEHRLQEGVVQVVGTGEAFAAVKSDGSVVTWGDADGGGDSSSVEHRLQEGVVQVVGNGGAFAAVKSDGSVVTWGDADRGGDSSRVEHRLQEGDGVVQVVGNGAAFAAVKSDGSVITWGKFNKGGDSSRVEHRLQEGVVQVVGNRRAFAAVKSDGSVVTWGDAAGGGDSSRVEHRLQQGVITVIS
;
A
#
# COMPACT_ATOMS: atom_id res chain seq x y z
N MET A 1 8.65 -15.65 13.01
CA MET A 1 9.04 -14.29 12.56
C MET A 1 7.98 -13.80 11.61
N CYS A 2 7.09 -12.94 12.10
CA CYS A 2 5.88 -12.52 11.39
C CYS A 2 6.04 -11.04 11.06
N GLN A 3 6.50 -10.70 9.86
CA GLN A 3 6.58 -9.31 9.40
C GLN A 3 5.19 -8.66 9.49
N ARG A 4 5.00 -7.61 10.30
CA ARG A 4 3.81 -6.76 10.30
C ARG A 4 3.99 -5.74 9.17
N PHE A 5 3.11 -5.78 8.18
CA PHE A 5 2.98 -4.74 7.16
C PHE A 5 1.52 -4.34 7.15
N ASP A 6 1.18 -3.38 7.99
CA ASP A 6 -0.05 -2.62 7.86
C ASP A 6 0.35 -1.16 8.02
N HIS A 7 0.13 -0.35 6.98
CA HIS A 7 -0.01 1.10 7.14
C HIS A 7 -1.34 1.36 7.86
N LEU A 8 -1.47 0.90 9.11
CA LEU A 8 -2.67 1.05 9.93
C LEU A 8 -2.72 2.49 10.44
N THR A 9 -3.42 3.36 9.70
CA THR A 9 -3.96 4.59 10.27
C THR A 9 -5.19 4.21 11.09
N VAL A 10 -5.03 4.02 12.40
CA VAL A 10 -6.19 3.88 13.29
C VAL A 10 -6.69 5.29 13.62
N VAL A 11 -7.78 5.71 12.99
CA VAL A 11 -8.50 6.94 13.36
C VAL A 11 -9.54 6.59 14.42
N TRP A 12 -9.30 6.96 15.68
CA TRP A 12 -10.36 6.95 16.68
C TRP A 12 -11.14 8.28 16.60
N MET A 13 -12.45 8.20 16.38
CA MET A 13 -13.36 9.30 16.67
C MET A 13 -13.84 9.18 18.11
N THR A 14 -13.11 9.77 19.06
CA THR A 14 -13.66 10.10 20.38
C THR A 14 -13.79 11.61 20.46
N GLY A 15 -14.96 12.10 20.89
CA GLY A 15 -15.24 13.54 21.03
C GLY A 15 -14.12 14.27 21.78
N ALA A 16 -13.76 15.45 21.27
CA ALA A 16 -12.58 16.29 21.57
C ALA A 16 -11.31 15.96 20.74
N GLY A 17 -11.29 16.48 19.50
CA GLY A 17 -10.12 16.54 18.62
C GLY A 17 -9.86 15.26 17.84
N GLN A 18 -9.65 15.35 16.52
CA GLN A 18 -9.21 14.20 15.74
C GLN A 18 -7.81 13.80 16.20
N LYS A 19 -7.66 12.56 16.68
CA LYS A 19 -6.38 11.95 17.01
C LYS A 19 -6.16 10.79 16.04
N LYS A 20 -5.08 10.84 15.27
CA LYS A 20 -4.69 9.75 14.37
C LYS A 20 -3.52 8.98 14.99
N GLN A 21 -3.69 7.67 15.13
CA GLN A 21 -2.65 6.77 15.64
C GLN A 21 -2.05 5.97 14.48
N PHE A 22 -0.72 5.87 14.51
CA PHE A 22 0.10 5.14 13.56
C PHE A 22 0.95 4.13 14.34
N ALA A 23 1.14 2.94 13.80
CA ALA A 23 1.86 1.86 14.47
C ALA A 23 2.86 1.21 13.52
N ILE A 24 4.00 0.80 14.05
CA ILE A 24 4.92 -0.13 13.43
C ILE A 24 5.04 -1.40 14.30
N HIS A 25 6.02 -2.27 14.08
CA HIS A 25 6.03 -3.59 14.72
C HIS A 25 5.97 -3.50 16.25
N ASP A 26 6.80 -2.68 16.89
CA ASP A 26 6.83 -2.53 18.35
C ASP A 26 6.77 -1.07 18.86
N ALA A 27 6.46 -0.11 17.99
CA ALA A 27 6.32 1.32 18.35
C ALA A 27 5.06 1.98 17.77
N PHE A 28 4.62 3.06 18.42
CA PHE A 28 3.46 3.85 18.06
C PHE A 28 3.78 5.35 18.01
N ALA A 29 3.07 6.06 17.15
CA ALA A 29 3.03 7.50 17.10
C ALA A 29 1.58 8.00 17.02
N ALA A 30 1.27 9.11 17.69
CA ALA A 30 -0.02 9.77 17.60
C ALA A 30 0.16 11.26 17.27
N VAL A 31 -0.57 11.72 16.25
CA VAL A 31 -0.68 13.14 15.92
C VAL A 31 -1.85 13.73 16.70
N LYS A 32 -1.56 14.75 17.51
CA LYS A 32 -2.55 15.54 18.26
C LYS A 32 -3.21 16.57 17.35
N SER A 33 -4.36 17.08 17.79
CA SER A 33 -5.10 18.12 17.05
C SER A 33 -4.36 19.46 16.94
N ASP A 34 -3.36 19.70 17.79
CA ASP A 34 -2.46 20.87 17.73
C ASP A 34 -1.28 20.65 16.75
N GLY A 35 -1.21 19.50 16.08
CA GLY A 35 -0.13 19.14 15.15
C GLY A 35 1.14 18.65 15.83
N SER A 36 1.13 18.40 17.15
CA SER A 36 2.26 17.78 17.86
C SER A 36 2.19 16.25 17.83
N VAL A 37 3.33 15.57 18.00
CA VAL A 37 3.42 14.09 18.00
C VAL A 37 3.77 13.56 19.38
N ILE A 38 3.15 12.45 19.77
CA ILE A 38 3.57 11.62 20.91
C ILE A 38 4.01 10.27 20.37
N THR A 39 5.12 9.72 20.88
CA THR A 39 5.57 8.36 20.57
C THR A 39 5.65 7.51 21.84
N TRP A 40 5.49 6.20 21.68
CA TRP A 40 5.70 5.21 22.74
C TRP A 40 5.97 3.83 22.15
N GLY A 41 6.56 2.92 22.94
CA GLY A 41 6.90 1.55 22.51
C GLY A 41 8.41 1.32 22.58
N ASP A 42 8.91 0.42 21.73
CA ASP A 42 10.35 0.14 21.60
C ASP A 42 11.11 1.41 21.16
N ALA A 43 12.16 1.77 21.90
CA ALA A 43 12.87 3.02 21.71
C ALA A 43 13.63 3.08 20.38
N ASP A 44 14.21 1.96 19.96
CA ASP A 44 15.02 1.88 18.75
C ASP A 44 14.13 1.88 17.48
N GLU A 45 12.92 1.32 17.59
CA GLU A 45 11.85 1.39 16.57
C GLU A 45 11.10 2.73 16.54
N GLY A 46 11.60 3.77 17.22
CA GLY A 46 11.00 5.11 17.17
C GLY A 46 9.87 5.34 18.18
N GLY A 47 9.78 4.49 19.21
CA GLY A 47 9.04 4.78 20.43
C GLY A 47 9.65 5.94 21.22
N ASP A 48 10.95 6.20 21.05
CA ASP A 48 11.64 7.40 21.56
C ASP A 48 11.92 8.40 20.43
N SER A 49 11.21 9.54 20.44
CA SER A 49 11.42 10.65 19.51
C SER A 49 12.16 11.84 20.14
N SER A 50 12.76 11.70 21.33
CA SER A 50 13.38 12.80 22.09
C SER A 50 14.41 13.59 21.28
N ARG A 51 15.20 12.91 20.44
CA ARG A 51 16.21 13.53 19.57
C ARG A 51 15.65 14.51 18.55
N VAL A 52 14.39 14.33 18.16
CA VAL A 52 13.69 15.16 17.16
C VAL A 52 12.46 15.86 17.74
N GLU A 53 12.27 15.83 19.07
CA GLU A 53 11.07 16.35 19.73
C GLU A 53 10.79 17.81 19.36
N HIS A 54 11.83 18.66 19.34
CA HIS A 54 11.72 20.07 18.95
C HIS A 54 11.13 20.28 17.53
N ARG A 55 11.23 19.29 16.64
CA ARG A 55 10.64 19.33 15.29
C ARG A 55 9.22 18.77 15.24
N LEU A 56 8.76 18.12 16.30
CA LEU A 56 7.47 17.42 16.38
C LEU A 56 6.47 18.13 17.32
N GLN A 57 6.75 19.37 17.71
CA GLN A 57 5.92 20.15 18.64
C GLN A 57 4.68 20.79 17.98
N GLU A 58 4.68 20.96 16.66
CA GLU A 58 3.55 21.53 15.92
C GLU A 58 3.66 21.23 14.42
N GLY A 59 2.57 21.51 13.70
CA GLY A 59 2.54 21.51 12.24
C GLY A 59 2.54 20.13 11.58
N VAL A 60 2.64 19.02 12.32
CA VAL A 60 2.56 17.67 11.76
C VAL A 60 1.13 17.37 11.32
N VAL A 61 0.95 16.98 10.07
CA VAL A 61 -0.35 16.64 9.48
C VAL A 61 -0.51 15.14 9.21
N GLN A 62 0.61 14.43 9.08
CA GLN A 62 0.65 12.99 8.81
C GLN A 62 1.92 12.39 9.40
N VAL A 63 1.82 11.15 9.88
CA VAL A 63 2.97 10.30 10.20
C VAL A 63 2.86 9.03 9.37
N VAL A 64 3.98 8.59 8.80
CA VAL A 64 4.09 7.35 8.02
C VAL A 64 5.12 6.47 8.70
N GLY A 65 4.79 5.20 8.91
CA GLY A 65 5.70 4.21 9.51
C GLY A 65 6.20 3.22 8.46
N ASN A 66 7.34 2.61 8.73
CA ASN A 66 7.82 1.42 8.01
C ASN A 66 8.15 0.31 9.02
N GLY A 67 8.94 -0.71 8.64
CA GLY A 67 9.28 -1.82 9.54
C GLY A 67 10.17 -1.46 10.74
N GLY A 68 10.59 -0.20 10.92
CA GLY A 68 11.38 0.19 12.10
C GLY A 68 11.68 1.69 12.27
N ALA A 69 11.04 2.55 11.48
CA ALA A 69 11.20 4.00 11.55
C ALA A 69 9.89 4.71 11.20
N PHE A 70 9.87 6.02 11.50
CA PHE A 70 8.76 6.92 11.19
C PHE A 70 9.24 8.15 10.43
N ALA A 71 8.33 8.71 9.63
CA ALA A 71 8.46 10.00 8.96
C ALA A 71 7.21 10.85 9.23
N ALA A 72 7.37 12.02 9.86
CA ALA A 72 6.33 13.02 10.05
C ALA A 72 6.37 14.05 8.91
N VAL A 73 5.25 14.21 8.22
CA VAL A 73 5.04 15.24 7.19
C VAL A 73 4.32 16.42 7.85
N LYS A 74 4.87 17.62 7.67
CA LYS A 74 4.31 18.86 8.18
C LYS A 74 3.48 19.60 7.13
N SER A 75 2.66 20.55 7.58
CA SER A 75 1.81 21.39 6.72
C SER A 75 2.60 22.30 5.77
N ASP A 76 3.85 22.63 6.10
CA ASP A 76 4.79 23.34 5.22
C ASP A 76 5.49 22.43 4.20
N GLY A 77 5.18 21.12 4.22
CA GLY A 77 5.80 20.12 3.36
C GLY A 77 7.21 19.72 3.79
N SER A 78 7.67 20.10 4.99
CA SER A 78 8.89 19.56 5.59
C SER A 78 8.67 18.16 6.17
N VAL A 79 9.72 17.35 6.21
CA VAL A 79 9.68 15.99 6.78
C VAL A 79 10.69 15.86 7.92
N THR A 80 10.28 15.16 8.99
CA THR A 80 11.15 14.79 10.12
C THR A 80 11.10 13.28 10.31
N THR A 81 12.25 12.63 10.43
CA THR A 81 12.35 11.18 10.56
C THR A 81 12.96 10.78 11.90
N TRP A 82 12.61 9.60 12.40
CA TRP A 82 13.21 8.99 13.60
C TRP A 82 13.00 7.47 13.62
N GLY A 83 13.68 6.77 14.53
CA GLY A 83 13.74 5.31 14.62
C GLY A 83 15.05 4.74 14.07
N TYR A 84 15.05 3.50 13.61
CA TYR A 84 16.25 2.81 13.12
C TYR A 84 16.90 3.56 11.95
N ALA A 85 18.19 3.86 12.09
CA ALA A 85 18.93 4.65 11.11
C ALA A 85 19.00 3.98 9.73
N ASP A 86 19.26 2.68 9.69
CA ASP A 86 19.30 1.86 8.47
C ASP A 86 17.93 1.68 7.82
N ARG A 87 16.83 1.95 8.55
CA ARG A 87 15.46 1.96 8.02
C ARG A 87 14.93 3.35 7.69
N GLY A 88 15.80 4.34 7.60
CA GLY A 88 15.43 5.70 7.23
C GLY A 88 14.97 6.58 8.40
N GLY A 89 15.24 6.16 9.64
CA GLY A 89 15.14 7.02 10.81
C GLY A 89 16.16 8.17 10.77
N ASP A 90 17.35 7.91 10.22
CA ASP A 90 18.35 8.95 9.91
C ASP A 90 18.13 9.47 8.47
N GLY A 91 17.52 10.65 8.39
CA GLY A 91 17.26 11.35 7.12
C GLY A 91 18.35 12.38 6.75
N SER A 92 19.48 12.44 7.45
CA SER A 92 20.47 13.52 7.31
C SER A 92 20.99 13.70 5.88
N ILE A 93 21.20 12.61 5.15
CA ILE A 93 21.67 12.62 3.75
C ILE A 93 20.70 13.38 2.83
N VAL A 94 19.40 13.26 3.08
CA VAL A 94 18.34 13.86 2.25
C VAL A 94 17.67 15.05 2.92
N GLU A 95 18.13 15.47 4.11
CA GLU A 95 17.48 16.49 4.92
C GLU A 95 17.28 17.80 4.14
N HIS A 96 18.28 18.24 3.40
CA HIS A 96 18.21 19.46 2.56
C HIS A 96 17.11 19.38 1.47
N ARG A 97 16.73 18.17 1.05
CA ARG A 97 15.65 17.94 0.07
C ARG A 97 14.28 17.81 0.74
N LEU A 98 14.24 17.57 2.05
CA LEU A 98 13.04 17.35 2.85
C LEU A 98 12.59 18.60 3.65
N GLN A 99 13.13 19.78 3.32
CA GLN A 99 12.82 21.02 4.05
C GLN A 99 11.47 21.63 3.68
N GLU A 100 10.95 21.35 2.49
CA GLU A 100 9.66 21.87 2.02
C GLU A 100 9.15 21.12 0.78
N GLY A 101 7.86 21.31 0.48
CA GLY A 101 7.25 20.90 -0.77
C GLY A 101 6.99 19.39 -0.92
N VAL A 102 7.18 18.59 0.14
CA VAL A 102 6.72 17.19 0.17
C VAL A 102 5.20 17.17 0.33
N VAL A 103 4.53 16.38 -0.49
CA VAL A 103 3.06 16.22 -0.48
C VAL A 103 2.62 14.82 -0.09
N GLN A 104 3.49 13.82 -0.23
CA GLN A 104 3.22 12.43 0.11
C GLN A 104 4.52 11.76 0.57
N VAL A 105 4.42 10.89 1.59
CA VAL A 105 5.48 9.95 1.96
C VAL A 105 4.89 8.53 1.97
N VAL A 106 5.66 7.58 1.48
CA VAL A 106 5.31 6.14 1.42
C VAL A 106 6.48 5.33 1.96
N GLY A 107 6.21 4.29 2.74
CA GLY A 107 7.22 3.39 3.29
C GLY A 107 7.11 1.97 2.74
N THR A 108 8.26 1.32 2.53
CA THR A 108 8.39 -0.15 2.39
C THR A 108 8.66 -0.76 3.77
N GLY A 109 9.36 -1.90 3.87
CA GLY A 109 9.81 -2.46 5.15
C GLY A 109 11.05 -1.80 5.74
N GLY A 110 11.85 -1.16 4.89
CA GLY A 110 13.13 -0.56 5.30
C GLY A 110 13.43 0.80 4.69
N ALA A 111 12.60 1.31 3.78
CA ALA A 111 12.87 2.58 3.11
C ALA A 111 11.64 3.47 3.07
N PHE A 112 11.87 4.73 2.69
CA PHE A 112 10.84 5.72 2.41
C PHE A 112 11.06 6.35 1.05
N ALA A 113 9.95 6.77 0.43
CA ALA A 113 9.91 7.61 -0.74
C ALA A 113 8.97 8.80 -0.49
N ALA A 114 9.45 10.01 -0.76
CA ALA A 114 8.68 11.24 -0.70
C ALA A 114 8.41 11.78 -2.10
N VAL A 115 7.16 12.13 -2.39
CA VAL A 115 6.76 12.85 -3.61
C VAL A 115 6.67 14.34 -3.29
N ARG A 116 7.32 15.17 -4.10
CA ARG A 116 7.23 16.64 -3.99
C ARG A 116 6.10 17.18 -4.87
N SER A 117 5.66 18.41 -4.61
CA SER A 117 4.61 19.11 -5.37
C SER A 117 4.89 19.23 -6.88
N GLY A 118 6.17 19.25 -7.29
CA GLY A 118 6.58 19.21 -8.70
C GLY A 118 6.65 17.80 -9.32
N GLY A 119 6.29 16.76 -8.58
CA GLY A 119 6.35 15.36 -9.02
C GLY A 119 7.75 14.76 -9.04
N SER A 120 8.73 15.36 -8.36
CA SER A 120 10.03 14.73 -8.11
C SER A 120 9.95 13.78 -6.92
N VAL A 121 10.78 12.74 -6.91
CA VAL A 121 10.86 11.75 -5.83
C VAL A 121 12.18 11.83 -5.08
N ILE A 122 12.12 11.73 -3.75
CA ILE A 122 13.27 11.60 -2.86
C ILE A 122 13.16 10.26 -2.15
N THR A 123 14.23 9.48 -2.10
CA THR A 123 14.25 8.20 -1.37
C THR A 123 15.35 8.17 -0.32
N TRP A 124 15.12 7.43 0.76
CA TRP A 124 16.11 7.21 1.82
C TRP A 124 15.77 5.96 2.65
N GLY A 125 16.71 5.53 3.48
CA GLY A 125 16.63 4.28 4.25
C GLY A 125 17.40 3.14 3.58
N ASP A 126 16.95 1.91 3.78
CA ASP A 126 17.61 0.72 3.26
C ASP A 126 17.68 0.74 1.73
N ALA A 127 18.90 0.68 1.20
CA ALA A 127 19.15 0.78 -0.23
C ALA A 127 18.49 -0.36 -1.01
N ALA A 128 18.52 -1.58 -0.48
CA ALA A 128 17.90 -2.75 -1.11
C ALA A 128 16.37 -2.63 -1.13
N GLY A 129 15.77 -2.19 -0.02
CA GLY A 129 14.34 -1.94 0.12
C GLY A 129 13.79 -0.69 -0.61
N GLY A 130 14.58 -0.06 -1.50
CA GLY A 130 14.16 1.09 -2.31
C GLY A 130 14.59 2.46 -1.81
N GLY A 131 15.50 2.53 -0.83
CA GLY A 131 16.11 3.76 -0.33
C GLY A 131 17.06 4.42 -1.34
N ASP A 132 17.61 3.65 -2.29
CA ASP A 132 18.42 4.12 -3.40
C ASP A 132 17.65 3.99 -4.72
N ASN A 133 17.39 5.12 -5.39
CA ASN A 133 16.75 5.18 -6.69
C ASN A 133 17.69 5.67 -7.82
N SER A 134 19.00 5.74 -7.57
CA SER A 134 20.00 6.34 -8.49
C SER A 134 19.93 5.81 -9.92
N ARG A 135 19.60 4.52 -10.09
CA ARG A 135 19.44 3.86 -11.41
C ARG A 135 18.29 4.42 -12.24
N VAL A 136 17.27 4.96 -11.58
CA VAL A 136 16.04 5.49 -12.22
C VAL A 136 15.79 6.96 -11.88
N GLU A 137 16.71 7.64 -11.19
CA GLU A 137 16.54 9.02 -10.71
C GLU A 137 16.14 9.97 -11.84
N HIS A 138 16.75 9.84 -13.02
CA HIS A 138 16.43 10.65 -14.20
C HIS A 138 14.97 10.52 -14.68
N ARG A 139 14.27 9.43 -14.34
CA ARG A 139 12.85 9.21 -14.65
C ARG A 139 11.91 9.72 -13.55
N LEU A 140 12.47 10.12 -12.40
CA LEU A 140 11.75 10.51 -11.18
C LEU A 140 11.96 11.98 -10.81
N GLN A 141 12.45 12.80 -11.75
CA GLN A 141 12.71 14.23 -11.54
C GLN A 141 11.43 15.08 -11.62
N GLU A 142 10.38 14.60 -12.27
CA GLU A 142 9.11 15.29 -12.41
C GLU A 142 7.98 14.34 -12.83
N GLY A 143 6.74 14.84 -12.74
CA GLY A 143 5.57 14.16 -13.29
C GLY A 143 5.07 12.94 -12.51
N VAL A 144 5.71 12.56 -11.39
CA VAL A 144 5.16 11.53 -10.50
C VAL A 144 3.94 12.06 -9.77
N VAL A 145 2.82 11.35 -9.86
CA VAL A 145 1.55 11.71 -9.21
C VAL A 145 1.23 10.81 -8.03
N GLN A 146 1.80 9.60 -8.00
CA GLN A 146 1.60 8.65 -6.93
C GLN A 146 2.81 7.73 -6.80
N VAL A 147 3.17 7.39 -5.57
CA VAL A 147 4.09 6.28 -5.27
C VAL A 147 3.34 5.21 -4.47
N VAL A 148 3.63 3.96 -4.75
CA VAL A 148 3.08 2.78 -4.08
C VAL A 148 4.25 1.86 -3.71
N GLY A 149 4.20 1.24 -2.53
CA GLY A 149 5.23 0.32 -2.06
C GLY A 149 4.72 -1.11 -1.92
N THR A 150 5.60 -2.07 -2.11
CA THR A 150 5.48 -3.43 -1.54
C THR A 150 6.23 -3.49 -0.20
N GLY A 151 6.52 -4.70 0.28
CA GLY A 151 7.42 -4.87 1.42
C GLY A 151 8.85 -4.38 1.16
N GLU A 152 9.32 -4.39 -0.10
CA GLU A 152 10.76 -4.21 -0.41
C GLU A 152 11.02 -3.41 -1.71
N ALA A 153 9.99 -2.95 -2.42
CA ALA A 153 10.12 -2.17 -3.64
C ALA A 153 9.07 -1.06 -3.76
N PHE A 154 9.30 -0.12 -4.69
CA PHE A 154 8.39 0.96 -5.02
C PHE A 154 8.03 0.98 -6.51
N ALA A 155 6.84 1.50 -6.79
CA ALA A 155 6.39 1.85 -8.12
C ALA A 155 5.83 3.29 -8.10
N ALA A 156 6.34 4.15 -8.99
CA ALA A 156 5.84 5.49 -9.22
C ALA A 156 4.95 5.50 -10.46
N VAL A 157 3.73 6.02 -10.32
CA VAL A 157 2.82 6.33 -11.43
C VAL A 157 3.04 7.78 -11.83
N LYS A 158 3.29 8.01 -13.11
CA LYS A 158 3.47 9.34 -13.69
C LYS A 158 2.17 9.87 -14.32
N SER A 159 2.08 11.18 -14.47
CA SER A 159 0.91 11.86 -15.05
C SER A 159 0.65 11.51 -16.52
N ASP A 160 1.67 11.02 -17.23
CA ASP A 160 1.57 10.48 -18.60
C ASP A 160 1.04 9.03 -18.62
N GLY A 161 0.76 8.43 -17.46
CA GLY A 161 0.31 7.05 -17.32
C GLY A 161 1.43 6.02 -17.42
N SER A 162 2.69 6.44 -17.44
CA SER A 162 3.84 5.52 -17.35
C SER A 162 4.16 5.14 -15.91
N VAL A 163 4.85 4.00 -15.72
CA VAL A 163 5.30 3.52 -14.41
C VAL A 163 6.82 3.40 -14.38
N VAL A 164 7.41 3.77 -13.23
CA VAL A 164 8.83 3.60 -12.93
C VAL A 164 8.96 2.79 -11.65
N THR A 165 9.76 1.73 -11.65
CA THR A 165 9.96 0.83 -10.51
C THR A 165 11.40 0.86 -10.01
N TRP A 166 11.59 0.62 -8.71
CA TRP A 166 12.91 0.47 -8.08
C TRP A 166 12.81 -0.24 -6.73
N GLY A 167 13.96 -0.64 -6.18
CA GLY A 167 14.07 -1.44 -4.95
C GLY A 167 14.42 -2.89 -5.26
N ASP A 168 14.02 -3.80 -4.37
CA ASP A 168 14.34 -5.22 -4.50
C ASP A 168 13.70 -5.81 -5.77
N ALA A 169 14.50 -6.54 -6.56
CA ALA A 169 14.08 -7.05 -7.86
C ALA A 169 12.93 -8.07 -7.72
N ASP A 170 13.05 -9.01 -6.77
CA ASP A 170 12.06 -10.06 -6.54
C ASP A 170 10.77 -9.48 -5.90
N GLY A 171 10.90 -8.40 -5.12
CA GLY A 171 9.80 -7.63 -4.52
C GLY A 171 9.07 -6.70 -5.48
N GLY A 172 9.42 -6.68 -6.77
CA GLY A 172 8.78 -5.89 -7.83
C GLY A 172 9.51 -4.60 -8.25
N GLY A 173 10.77 -4.44 -7.81
CA GLY A 173 11.66 -3.35 -8.22
C GLY A 173 12.22 -3.52 -9.64
N ASP A 174 12.17 -4.74 -10.19
CA ASP A 174 12.42 -5.00 -11.62
C ASP A 174 11.09 -5.28 -12.35
N SER A 175 10.74 -4.40 -13.27
CA SER A 175 9.57 -4.55 -14.16
C SER A 175 9.95 -4.68 -15.64
N SER A 176 11.21 -5.03 -15.95
CA SER A 176 11.74 -5.08 -17.32
C SER A 176 10.96 -6.03 -18.24
N SER A 177 10.47 -7.15 -17.70
CA SER A 177 9.66 -8.12 -18.45
C SER A 177 8.32 -7.57 -18.95
N VAL A 178 7.79 -6.55 -18.26
CA VAL A 178 6.50 -5.92 -18.58
C VAL A 178 6.62 -4.43 -18.91
N GLU A 179 7.84 -3.90 -19.06
CA GLU A 179 8.09 -2.45 -19.24
C GLU A 179 7.30 -1.89 -20.43
N HIS A 180 7.23 -2.60 -21.55
CA HIS A 180 6.48 -2.19 -22.74
C HIS A 180 4.97 -1.99 -22.48
N ARG A 181 4.40 -2.63 -21.45
CA ARG A 181 2.98 -2.48 -21.05
C ARG A 181 2.77 -1.38 -20.02
N LEU A 182 3.85 -0.82 -19.47
CA LEU A 182 3.87 0.19 -18.42
C LEU A 182 4.32 1.57 -18.92
N GLN A 183 4.43 1.76 -20.24
CA GLN A 183 4.86 3.01 -20.85
C GLN A 183 3.75 4.08 -20.90
N GLU A 184 2.48 3.68 -20.83
CA GLU A 184 1.33 4.58 -20.87
C GLU A 184 0.05 3.90 -20.37
N GLY A 185 -0.97 4.72 -20.12
CA GLY A 185 -2.34 4.26 -19.86
C GLY A 185 -2.57 3.62 -18.49
N VAL A 186 -1.57 3.57 -17.60
CA VAL A 186 -1.75 3.13 -16.21
C VAL A 186 -2.48 4.22 -15.44
N VAL A 187 -3.59 3.85 -14.80
CA VAL A 187 -4.40 4.77 -13.98
C VAL A 187 -4.29 4.49 -12.49
N GLN A 188 -3.89 3.27 -12.12
CA GLN A 188 -3.71 2.87 -10.74
C GLN A 188 -2.66 1.77 -10.64
N VAL A 189 -1.83 1.82 -9.60
CA VAL A 189 -0.98 0.70 -9.18
C VAL A 189 -1.35 0.30 -7.77
N VAL A 190 -1.39 -1.01 -7.52
CA VAL A 190 -1.66 -1.60 -6.21
C VAL A 190 -0.54 -2.56 -5.88
N GLY A 191 0.09 -2.37 -4.72
CA GLY A 191 1.11 -3.26 -4.17
C GLY A 191 0.52 -4.24 -3.16
N ASN A 192 1.18 -5.37 -3.00
CA ASN A 192 0.99 -6.29 -1.88
C ASN A 192 2.32 -6.53 -1.15
N GLY A 193 2.46 -7.61 -0.38
CA GLY A 193 3.70 -7.90 0.33
C GLY A 193 4.95 -8.07 -0.57
N GLY A 194 4.84 -8.31 -1.87
CA GLY A 194 6.00 -8.49 -2.77
C GLY A 194 5.71 -8.46 -4.27
N ALA A 195 4.52 -8.07 -4.69
CA ALA A 195 4.13 -7.96 -6.08
C ALA A 195 3.27 -6.72 -6.30
N PHE A 196 3.15 -6.30 -7.55
CA PHE A 196 2.32 -5.19 -7.99
C PHE A 196 1.32 -5.62 -9.06
N ALA A 197 0.20 -4.89 -9.12
CA ALA A 197 -0.76 -4.94 -10.20
C ALA A 197 -1.10 -3.51 -10.64
N ALA A 198 -0.94 -3.23 -11.93
CA ALA A 198 -1.34 -1.98 -12.57
C ALA A 198 -2.67 -2.16 -13.31
N VAL A 199 -3.62 -1.28 -13.05
CA VAL A 199 -4.87 -1.16 -13.81
C VAL A 199 -4.67 -0.10 -14.87
N LYS A 200 -4.98 -0.45 -16.12
CA LYS A 200 -4.93 0.47 -17.25
C LYS A 200 -6.31 1.07 -17.54
N SER A 201 -6.33 2.22 -18.21
CA SER A 201 -7.56 2.94 -18.61
C SER A 201 -8.47 2.13 -19.55
N ASP A 202 -7.90 1.17 -20.27
CA ASP A 202 -8.59 0.21 -21.14
C ASP A 202 -9.22 -0.98 -20.38
N GLY A 203 -9.08 -1.01 -19.05
CA GLY A 203 -9.59 -2.06 -18.17
C GLY A 203 -8.73 -3.32 -18.11
N SER A 204 -7.56 -3.35 -18.76
CA SER A 204 -6.58 -4.43 -18.64
C SER A 204 -5.73 -4.30 -17.38
N VAL A 205 -5.12 -5.42 -16.96
CA VAL A 205 -4.22 -5.47 -15.80
C VAL A 205 -2.85 -6.00 -16.20
N VAL A 206 -1.80 -5.35 -15.68
CA VAL A 206 -0.40 -5.77 -15.82
C VAL A 206 0.12 -6.12 -14.43
N THR A 207 0.78 -7.28 -14.28
CA THR A 207 1.32 -7.74 -12.99
C THR A 207 2.83 -7.99 -13.09
N TRP A 208 3.54 -7.79 -11.98
CA TRP A 208 4.98 -8.08 -11.86
C TRP A 208 5.42 -8.23 -10.39
N GLY A 209 6.65 -8.69 -10.17
CA GLY A 209 7.22 -9.00 -8.85
C GLY A 209 7.11 -10.49 -8.50
N ASP A 210 7.05 -10.81 -7.20
CA ASP A 210 7.03 -12.18 -6.68
C ASP A 210 5.86 -12.98 -7.28
N ALA A 211 6.19 -14.01 -8.06
CA ALA A 211 5.22 -14.86 -8.76
C ALA A 211 4.24 -15.54 -7.78
N ASP A 212 4.72 -16.02 -6.64
CA ASP A 212 3.88 -16.68 -5.62
C ASP A 212 2.92 -15.70 -4.93
N ARG A 213 3.24 -14.40 -4.96
CA ARG A 213 2.39 -13.32 -4.45
C ARG A 213 1.53 -12.65 -5.53
N GLY A 214 1.49 -13.21 -6.73
CA GLY A 214 0.64 -12.71 -7.82
C GLY A 214 1.30 -11.73 -8.78
N GLY A 215 2.64 -11.69 -8.79
CA GLY A 215 3.41 -11.08 -9.87
C GLY A 215 3.31 -11.87 -11.19
N ASP A 216 2.88 -13.14 -11.13
CA ASP A 216 2.46 -13.93 -12.28
C ASP A 216 0.92 -14.11 -12.27
N SER A 217 0.26 -13.52 -13.27
CA SER A 217 -1.19 -13.66 -13.50
C SER A 217 -1.53 -14.48 -14.74
N SER A 218 -0.59 -15.24 -15.32
CA SER A 218 -0.77 -16.02 -16.56
C SER A 218 -2.00 -16.93 -16.54
N ARG A 219 -2.31 -17.53 -15.37
CA ARG A 219 -3.48 -18.41 -15.19
C ARG A 219 -4.83 -17.72 -15.40
N VAL A 220 -4.88 -16.40 -15.22
CA VAL A 220 -6.10 -15.59 -15.35
C VAL A 220 -5.96 -14.50 -16.40
N GLU A 221 -4.89 -14.51 -17.19
CA GLU A 221 -4.56 -13.45 -18.16
C GLU A 221 -5.69 -13.22 -19.17
N HIS A 222 -6.36 -14.29 -19.62
CA HIS A 222 -7.51 -14.23 -20.53
C HIS A 222 -8.75 -13.51 -19.96
N ARG A 223 -8.72 -13.10 -18.69
CA ARG A 223 -9.78 -12.34 -18.00
C ARG A 223 -9.29 -10.95 -17.55
N LEU A 224 -8.06 -10.58 -17.88
CA LEU A 224 -7.40 -9.33 -17.48
C LEU A 224 -6.92 -8.51 -18.70
N GLN A 225 -7.51 -8.72 -19.86
CA GLN A 225 -7.15 -8.08 -21.12
C GLN A 225 -7.93 -6.79 -21.37
N GLU A 226 -7.59 -6.09 -22.44
CA GLU A 226 -8.34 -4.92 -22.90
C GLU A 226 -9.81 -5.29 -23.09
N GLY A 227 -10.71 -4.44 -22.57
CA GLY A 227 -12.15 -4.67 -22.65
C GLY A 227 -12.71 -5.63 -21.60
N ASP A 228 -11.87 -6.25 -20.75
CA ASP A 228 -12.36 -7.02 -19.60
C ASP A 228 -13.00 -6.15 -18.52
N GLY A 229 -12.81 -4.82 -18.59
CA GLY A 229 -13.53 -3.87 -17.75
C GLY A 229 -13.17 -3.98 -16.27
N VAL A 230 -11.91 -4.31 -15.93
CA VAL A 230 -11.46 -4.20 -14.54
C VAL A 230 -11.49 -2.74 -14.13
N VAL A 231 -12.23 -2.44 -13.05
CA VAL A 231 -12.40 -1.07 -12.52
C VAL A 231 -11.62 -0.85 -11.23
N GLN A 232 -11.28 -1.93 -10.52
CA GLN A 232 -10.56 -1.86 -9.26
C GLN A 232 -9.74 -3.14 -9.04
N VAL A 233 -8.54 -2.99 -8.51
CA VAL A 233 -7.77 -4.09 -7.94
C VAL A 233 -7.55 -3.85 -6.45
N VAL A 234 -7.65 -4.92 -5.66
CA VAL A 234 -7.40 -4.90 -4.23
C VAL A 234 -6.35 -5.97 -3.93
N GLY A 235 -5.24 -5.54 -3.31
CA GLY A 235 -4.20 -6.45 -2.82
C GLY A 235 -4.44 -6.84 -1.37
N ASN A 236 -3.85 -7.96 -0.95
CA ASN A 236 -3.71 -8.29 0.45
C ASN A 236 -2.25 -8.57 0.83
N GLY A 237 -1.94 -9.49 1.75
CA GLY A 237 -0.55 -9.82 2.06
C GLY A 237 0.19 -10.57 0.94
N ALA A 238 -0.51 -11.32 0.08
CA ALA A 238 0.11 -12.21 -0.91
C ALA A 238 -0.79 -12.59 -2.12
N ALA A 239 -1.90 -11.90 -2.33
CA ALA A 239 -2.85 -12.18 -3.40
C ALA A 239 -3.55 -10.88 -3.83
N PHE A 240 -4.24 -10.96 -4.97
CA PHE A 240 -5.02 -9.87 -5.52
C PHE A 240 -6.44 -10.33 -5.89
N ALA A 241 -7.37 -9.38 -5.84
CA ALA A 241 -8.71 -9.51 -6.37
C ALA A 241 -9.04 -8.31 -7.26
N ALA A 242 -9.40 -8.56 -8.52
CA ALA A 242 -9.91 -7.56 -9.46
C ALA A 242 -11.44 -7.58 -9.47
N VAL A 243 -12.05 -6.40 -9.35
CA VAL A 243 -13.49 -6.18 -9.54
C VAL A 243 -13.71 -5.62 -10.94
N LYS A 244 -14.58 -6.27 -11.71
CA LYS A 244 -15.00 -5.85 -13.04
C LYS A 244 -16.23 -4.95 -12.98
N SER A 245 -16.47 -4.18 -14.04
CA SER A 245 -17.61 -3.28 -14.18
C SER A 245 -18.97 -3.99 -14.17
N ASP A 246 -19.00 -5.27 -14.52
CA ASP A 246 -20.18 -6.15 -14.39
C ASP A 246 -20.40 -6.68 -12.96
N GLY A 247 -19.52 -6.32 -12.01
CA GLY A 247 -19.56 -6.78 -10.63
C GLY A 247 -19.05 -8.21 -10.43
N SER A 248 -18.41 -8.82 -11.44
CA SER A 248 -17.68 -10.07 -11.29
C SER A 248 -16.30 -9.85 -10.66
N VAL A 249 -15.74 -10.89 -10.02
CA VAL A 249 -14.42 -10.84 -9.38
C VAL A 249 -13.49 -11.90 -9.94
N ILE A 250 -12.24 -11.50 -10.18
CA ILE A 250 -11.12 -12.37 -10.58
C ILE A 250 -10.08 -12.35 -9.48
N THR A 251 -9.53 -13.51 -9.12
CA THR A 251 -8.50 -13.61 -8.07
C THR A 251 -7.25 -14.32 -8.59
N TRP A 252 -6.09 -13.93 -8.06
CA TRP A 252 -4.80 -14.57 -8.36
C TRP A 252 -3.77 -14.32 -7.25
N GLY A 253 -2.61 -14.98 -7.36
CA GLY A 253 -1.56 -14.99 -6.35
C GLY A 253 -1.69 -16.18 -5.40
N LYS A 254 -1.27 -16.02 -4.15
CA LYS A 254 -1.14 -17.14 -3.22
C LYS A 254 -2.49 -17.79 -2.90
N PHE A 255 -2.65 -19.06 -3.30
CA PHE A 255 -3.93 -19.78 -3.23
C PHE A 255 -4.56 -19.74 -1.83
N ASN A 256 -3.79 -20.01 -0.77
CA ASN A 256 -4.28 -20.04 0.61
C ASN A 256 -4.42 -18.66 1.27
N LYS A 257 -4.16 -17.58 0.53
CA LYS A 257 -4.41 -16.19 0.95
C LYS A 257 -5.47 -15.52 0.08
N GLY A 258 -6.28 -16.31 -0.63
CA GLY A 258 -7.40 -15.82 -1.42
C GLY A 258 -7.10 -15.60 -2.90
N GLY A 259 -5.93 -16.05 -3.38
CA GLY A 259 -5.64 -16.13 -4.81
C GLY A 259 -6.38 -17.27 -5.54
N ASP A 260 -7.07 -18.13 -4.78
CA ASP A 260 -8.04 -19.11 -5.31
C ASP A 260 -9.41 -18.85 -4.67
N SER A 261 -10.38 -18.42 -5.48
CA SER A 261 -11.77 -18.19 -5.08
C SER A 261 -12.76 -19.24 -5.64
N SER A 262 -12.28 -20.36 -6.20
CA SER A 262 -13.11 -21.39 -6.85
C SER A 262 -14.27 -21.88 -6.00
N ARG A 263 -14.07 -22.02 -4.68
CA ARG A 263 -15.11 -22.45 -3.72
C ARG A 263 -16.30 -21.49 -3.61
N VAL A 264 -16.10 -20.22 -3.95
CA VAL A 264 -17.12 -19.17 -3.88
C VAL A 264 -17.37 -18.49 -5.23
N GLU A 265 -16.82 -19.03 -6.32
CA GLU A 265 -16.86 -18.42 -7.65
C GLU A 265 -18.30 -18.11 -8.09
N HIS A 266 -19.24 -19.04 -7.88
CA HIS A 266 -20.66 -18.84 -8.20
C HIS A 266 -21.31 -17.64 -7.49
N ARG A 267 -20.72 -17.14 -6.39
CA ARG A 267 -21.20 -15.95 -5.65
C ARG A 267 -20.51 -14.66 -6.08
N LEU A 268 -19.46 -14.77 -6.90
CA LEU A 268 -18.59 -13.69 -7.36
C LEU A 268 -18.72 -13.44 -8.87
N GLN A 269 -19.74 -13.99 -9.52
CA GLN A 269 -19.98 -13.82 -10.96
C GLN A 269 -20.65 -12.49 -11.30
N GLU A 270 -21.31 -11.84 -10.35
CA GLU A 270 -21.98 -10.55 -10.54
C GLU A 270 -22.31 -9.87 -9.21
N GLY A 271 -22.63 -8.58 -9.29
CA GLY A 271 -23.22 -7.83 -8.18
C GLY A 271 -22.27 -7.51 -7.03
N VAL A 272 -20.97 -7.77 -7.15
CA VAL A 272 -19.98 -7.27 -6.18
C VAL A 272 -19.79 -5.77 -6.39
N VAL A 273 -19.91 -5.00 -5.31
CA VAL A 273 -19.75 -3.53 -5.34
C VAL A 273 -18.49 -3.06 -4.61
N GLN A 274 -17.96 -3.89 -3.71
CA GLN A 274 -16.76 -3.59 -2.95
C GLN A 274 -16.02 -4.88 -2.60
N VAL A 275 -14.70 -4.87 -2.72
CA VAL A 275 -13.83 -5.90 -2.15
C VAL A 275 -12.88 -5.24 -1.16
N VAL A 276 -12.66 -5.89 -0.02
CA VAL A 276 -11.64 -5.50 0.95
C VAL A 276 -10.78 -6.71 1.28
N GLY A 277 -9.48 -6.49 1.46
CA GLY A 277 -8.51 -7.51 1.82
C GLY A 277 -7.92 -7.20 3.19
N ASN A 278 -7.85 -8.21 4.05
CA ASN A 278 -6.90 -8.20 5.17
C ASN A 278 -5.69 -9.04 4.79
N ARG A 279 -4.63 -9.07 5.61
CA ARG A 279 -3.40 -9.81 5.33
C ARG A 279 -3.55 -11.23 4.75
N ARG A 280 -4.62 -11.96 5.06
CA ARG A 280 -4.77 -13.39 4.73
C ARG A 280 -6.05 -13.76 3.98
N ALA A 281 -7.01 -12.86 3.84
CA ALA A 281 -8.32 -13.16 3.29
C ALA A 281 -8.94 -11.93 2.63
N PHE A 282 -10.02 -12.16 1.89
CA PHE A 282 -10.84 -11.12 1.28
C PHE A 282 -12.29 -11.25 1.73
N ALA A 283 -13.00 -10.12 1.70
CA ALA A 283 -14.44 -10.04 1.81
C ALA A 283 -14.99 -9.16 0.69
N ALA A 284 -16.03 -9.63 0.00
CA ALA A 284 -16.79 -8.89 -1.00
C ALA A 284 -18.16 -8.52 -0.43
N VAL A 285 -18.54 -7.26 -0.58
CA VAL A 285 -19.92 -6.77 -0.35
C VAL A 285 -20.62 -6.75 -1.69
N LYS A 286 -21.81 -7.36 -1.74
CA LYS A 286 -22.68 -7.37 -2.91
C LYS A 286 -23.73 -6.25 -2.84
N SER A 287 -24.31 -5.90 -3.99
CA SER A 287 -25.35 -4.88 -4.12
C SER A 287 -26.64 -5.20 -3.36
N ASP A 288 -26.91 -6.49 -3.10
CA ASP A 288 -27.99 -6.97 -2.24
C ASP A 288 -27.66 -6.87 -0.73
N GLY A 289 -26.48 -6.37 -0.38
CA GLY A 289 -25.97 -6.25 0.99
C GLY A 289 -25.50 -7.58 1.60
N SER A 290 -25.39 -8.65 0.80
CA SER A 290 -24.77 -9.90 1.23
C SER A 290 -23.25 -9.82 1.18
N VAL A 291 -22.58 -10.66 1.98
CA VAL A 291 -21.11 -10.72 2.04
C VAL A 291 -20.61 -12.10 1.66
N VAL A 292 -19.56 -12.13 0.83
CA VAL A 292 -18.82 -13.35 0.45
C VAL A 292 -17.41 -13.23 0.99
N THR A 293 -16.91 -14.24 1.70
CA THR A 293 -15.53 -14.28 2.20
C THR A 293 -14.76 -15.44 1.57
N TRP A 294 -13.46 -15.26 1.36
CA TRP A 294 -12.57 -16.33 0.89
C TRP A 294 -11.12 -16.08 1.30
N GLY A 295 -10.28 -17.12 1.18
CA GLY A 295 -8.88 -17.11 1.60
C GLY A 295 -8.63 -17.94 2.86
N ASP A 296 -7.70 -17.49 3.69
CA ASP A 296 -7.32 -18.19 4.91
C ASP A 296 -8.47 -18.22 5.93
N ALA A 297 -8.93 -19.41 6.29
CA ALA A 297 -10.07 -19.57 7.20
C ALA A 297 -9.84 -18.89 8.56
N ALA A 298 -8.64 -19.01 9.13
CA ALA A 298 -8.28 -18.37 10.41
C ALA A 298 -8.12 -16.84 10.29
N GLY A 299 -7.86 -16.34 9.08
CA GLY A 299 -7.81 -14.92 8.75
C GLY A 299 -9.15 -14.30 8.36
N GLY A 300 -10.27 -14.99 8.56
CA GLY A 300 -11.61 -14.47 8.21
C GLY A 300 -12.11 -14.88 6.83
N GLY A 301 -11.39 -15.75 6.11
CA GLY A 301 -11.84 -16.32 4.84
C GLY A 301 -12.95 -17.37 4.97
N ASP A 302 -13.35 -17.74 6.19
CA ASP A 302 -14.51 -18.57 6.49
C ASP A 302 -15.47 -17.83 7.44
N SER A 303 -16.57 -17.31 6.89
CA SER A 303 -17.61 -16.61 7.64
C SER A 303 -18.85 -17.49 7.95
N SER A 304 -18.77 -18.80 7.77
CA SER A 304 -19.91 -19.74 7.94
C SER A 304 -20.62 -19.58 9.29
N ARG A 305 -19.88 -19.32 10.37
CA ARG A 305 -20.41 -19.13 11.73
C ARG A 305 -21.37 -17.95 11.86
N VAL A 306 -21.24 -16.94 11.00
CA VAL A 306 -22.06 -15.72 11.00
C VAL A 306 -22.80 -15.52 9.68
N GLU A 307 -22.80 -16.51 8.79
CA GLU A 307 -23.34 -16.39 7.43
C GLU A 307 -24.82 -15.93 7.44
N HIS A 308 -25.64 -16.44 8.35
CA HIS A 308 -27.04 -16.02 8.50
C HIS A 308 -27.21 -14.51 8.79
N ARG A 309 -26.18 -13.83 9.29
CA ARG A 309 -26.17 -12.38 9.56
C ARG A 309 -25.59 -11.57 8.39
N LEU A 310 -24.99 -12.24 7.41
CA LEU A 310 -24.30 -11.66 6.27
C LEU A 310 -25.08 -11.85 4.96
N GLN A 311 -26.36 -12.21 5.03
CA GLN A 311 -27.20 -12.44 3.85
C GLN A 311 -27.79 -11.15 3.26
N GLN A 312 -27.86 -10.07 4.04
CA GLN A 312 -28.39 -8.77 3.61
C GLN A 312 -28.04 -7.67 4.62
N GLY A 313 -28.15 -6.41 4.20
CA GLY A 313 -28.06 -5.24 5.09
C GLY A 313 -26.65 -4.84 5.51
N VAL A 314 -25.60 -5.50 5.00
CA VAL A 314 -24.23 -5.02 5.17
C VAL A 314 -23.97 -3.88 4.18
N ILE A 315 -23.62 -2.71 4.71
CA ILE A 315 -23.33 -1.52 3.90
C ILE A 315 -21.84 -1.43 3.57
N THR A 316 -20.97 -1.84 4.50
CA THR A 316 -19.53 -1.80 4.30
C THR A 316 -18.83 -2.85 5.17
N VAL A 317 -17.65 -3.28 4.72
CA VAL A 317 -16.72 -4.11 5.49
C VAL A 317 -15.39 -3.35 5.58
N ILE A 318 -14.79 -3.37 6.77
CA ILE A 318 -13.49 -2.77 7.06
C ILE A 318 -12.53 -3.86 7.55
N SER A 319 -11.25 -3.73 7.22
CA SER A 319 -10.17 -4.66 7.62
C SER A 319 -9.14 -3.96 8.48
#